data_AF-A0A7J5EHW5-F1
#
_entry.id   AF-A0A7J5EHW5-F1
#
_cell.length_a   1.000
_cell.length_b   1.000
_cell.length_c   1.000
_cell.angle_alpha   90.00
_cell.angle_beta   90.00
_cell.angle_gamma   90.00
#
_symmetry.space_group_name_H-M   'P 1'
#
loop_
_entity.id
_entity.type
_entity.pdbx_description
1 polymer ?
#
loop_
_entity_poly.entity_id
_entity_poly.type
_entity_poly.pdbx_seq_one_letter_code
_entity_poly.pdbx_strand_id
1 'polypeptide(L)'
;VGYFTGPPTPRAAAATATDMTAPPVTTAARPLVLMPAQWMDLQALGHPVLDPLEQTYSPHPIERKAQIDLDFQLVHQAIEVWKRQRAFGNGRLAGVTDLARFAPGTRFLDQHVHVMRPAGGVELIVLGDLHGCYGCLKAALLQTDFINRAWAHQWDPARYPDVKLVLLGDYIDRGRFSFDGVLRAVLRLLVSLPDQVIVLRGNHEHFRVHEGLMYPVVYPAEALASIMAHVPFEMLDAYRVLFEQMPTACLVDRTMFVHGGVPRDDTFAERYRDLGSLNDPELRFQMMWSDPEQTDHVPVELQRQNPRFMFGRRQFRAFMERVGMHTMIRGHEKIDRGFDVVYDLGDRLLLNLFSAGGWDNNDLPIDASYRSVTPMALTIHHRPEESRAVPWPIHYQPFNYDVHNGLHRAAPLLEFRYG
;
A
#
# COMPACT_ATOMS: atom_id res chain seq x y z
N VAL A 1 -11.87 -36.37 27.61
CA VAL A 1 -11.71 -35.68 28.91
C VAL A 1 -12.17 -34.25 28.68
N GLY A 2 -13.31 -33.73 29.10
CA GLY A 2 -14.14 -33.98 30.28
C GLY A 2 -14.54 -32.59 30.79
N TYR A 3 -15.77 -32.17 30.46
CA TYR A 3 -16.64 -31.16 31.10
C TYR A 3 -16.10 -29.81 31.59
N PHE A 4 -16.75 -28.71 31.18
CA PHE A 4 -17.38 -27.76 32.11
C PHE A 4 -18.49 -26.98 31.38
N THR A 5 -19.74 -27.32 31.69
CA THR A 5 -20.97 -26.61 31.32
C THR A 5 -21.45 -25.81 32.53
N GLY A 6 -21.52 -24.49 32.40
CA GLY A 6 -22.15 -23.59 33.39
C GLY A 6 -23.66 -23.41 33.13
N PRO A 7 -24.47 -23.11 34.16
CA PRO A 7 -25.93 -23.05 34.09
C PRO A 7 -26.46 -21.78 33.39
N PRO A 8 -27.71 -21.82 32.87
CA PRO A 8 -28.30 -20.71 32.13
C PRO A 8 -28.83 -19.60 33.07
N THR A 9 -28.51 -18.35 32.75
CA THR A 9 -29.07 -17.16 33.41
C THR A 9 -30.53 -16.89 32.99
N PRO A 10 -31.37 -16.31 33.88
CA PRO A 10 -32.79 -16.12 33.61
C PRO A 10 -33.07 -14.98 32.62
N ARG A 11 -34.10 -15.20 31.81
CA ARG A 11 -34.64 -14.30 30.79
C ARG A 11 -35.34 -13.11 31.45
N ALA A 12 -34.76 -11.91 31.32
CA ALA A 12 -35.39 -10.66 31.75
C ALA A 12 -36.36 -10.13 30.69
N ALA A 13 -37.40 -9.45 31.18
CA ALA A 13 -38.65 -9.10 30.51
C ALA A 13 -38.50 -8.11 29.34
N ALA A 14 -39.47 -8.21 28.43
CA ALA A 14 -39.67 -7.32 27.29
C ALA A 14 -39.86 -5.87 27.73
N ALA A 15 -39.04 -4.97 27.18
CA ALA A 15 -39.28 -3.53 27.18
C ALA A 15 -39.82 -3.13 25.81
N THR A 16 -40.92 -2.39 25.86
CA THR A 16 -41.75 -1.90 24.76
C THR A 16 -41.02 -0.93 23.85
N ALA A 17 -41.40 -0.99 22.57
CA ALA A 17 -40.92 -0.16 21.47
C ALA A 17 -40.96 1.34 21.81
N THR A 18 -39.82 1.99 21.63
CA THR A 18 -39.75 3.43 21.37
C THR A 18 -39.20 3.60 19.97
N ASP A 19 -40.10 4.01 19.08
CA ASP A 19 -39.85 4.38 17.70
C ASP A 19 -38.94 5.62 17.67
N MET A 20 -37.62 5.39 17.67
CA MET A 20 -36.66 6.42 17.31
C MET A 20 -36.46 6.36 15.80
N THR A 21 -37.30 7.09 15.09
CA THR A 21 -37.04 7.48 13.70
C THR A 21 -35.70 8.22 13.69
N ALA A 22 -34.65 7.52 13.25
CA ALA A 22 -33.38 8.13 12.94
C ALA A 22 -33.62 9.24 11.90
N PRO A 23 -32.98 10.42 12.03
CA PRO A 23 -33.11 11.45 11.01
C PRO A 23 -32.61 10.89 9.66
N PRO A 24 -33.21 11.30 8.53
CA PRO A 24 -32.82 10.82 7.22
C PRO A 24 -31.33 11.13 7.00
N VAL A 25 -30.58 10.11 6.59
CA VAL A 25 -29.16 10.22 6.22
C VAL A 25 -29.02 11.36 5.22
N THR A 26 -28.37 12.42 5.69
CA THR A 26 -28.09 13.66 4.96
C THR A 26 -27.14 13.37 3.80
N THR A 27 -27.56 13.80 2.59
CA THR A 27 -26.78 13.85 1.33
C THR A 27 -25.93 12.61 1.01
N ALA A 28 -26.45 11.73 0.16
CA ALA A 28 -25.77 10.52 -0.29
C ALA A 28 -24.34 10.81 -0.79
N ALA A 29 -23.34 10.57 0.06
CA ALA A 29 -21.94 10.63 -0.34
C ALA A 29 -21.70 9.69 -1.52
N ARG A 30 -21.26 10.25 -2.64
CA ARG A 30 -21.07 9.55 -3.91
C ARG A 30 -19.63 9.05 -4.04
N PRO A 31 -19.39 7.99 -4.83
CA PRO A 31 -18.04 7.59 -5.23
C PRO A 31 -17.21 8.75 -5.80
N LEU A 32 -15.89 8.58 -5.81
CA LEU A 32 -14.97 9.51 -6.45
C LEU A 32 -15.41 9.82 -7.90
N VAL A 33 -15.33 11.09 -8.29
CA VAL A 33 -15.53 11.51 -9.67
C VAL A 33 -14.23 11.29 -10.43
N LEU A 34 -14.24 10.37 -11.39
CA LEU A 34 -13.08 10.10 -12.23
C LEU A 34 -12.95 11.16 -13.32
N MET A 35 -11.78 11.79 -13.39
CA MET A 35 -11.40 12.72 -14.44
C MET A 35 -10.63 11.99 -15.55
N PRO A 36 -10.60 12.54 -16.78
CA PRO A 36 -9.72 12.03 -17.82
C PRO A 36 -8.26 12.00 -17.38
N ALA A 37 -7.48 11.07 -17.94
CA ALA A 37 -6.06 11.01 -17.67
C ALA A 37 -5.36 12.32 -18.09
N GLN A 38 -4.42 12.78 -17.28
CA GLN A 38 -3.67 14.01 -17.51
C GLN A 38 -2.18 13.73 -17.59
N TRP A 39 -1.49 14.40 -18.51
CA TRP A 39 -0.04 14.39 -18.56
C TRP A 39 0.53 15.31 -17.49
N MET A 40 1.65 14.92 -16.86
CA MET A 40 2.31 15.71 -15.81
C MET A 40 3.81 15.74 -16.07
N ASP A 41 4.36 16.90 -16.39
CA ASP A 41 5.80 17.02 -16.66
C ASP A 41 6.65 16.80 -15.41
N LEU A 42 7.87 16.29 -15.62
CA LEU A 42 8.87 16.17 -14.55
C LEU A 42 9.27 17.57 -14.08
N GLN A 43 9.23 17.79 -12.78
CA GLN A 43 9.67 19.06 -12.18
C GLN A 43 11.19 19.09 -11.92
N ALA A 44 11.81 17.91 -11.83
CA ALA A 44 13.24 17.72 -11.62
C ALA A 44 13.71 16.34 -12.10
N LEU A 45 15.03 16.12 -12.12
CA LEU A 45 15.68 14.85 -12.49
C LEU A 45 16.45 14.20 -11.34
N GLY A 46 16.41 14.80 -10.14
CA GLY A 46 17.09 14.33 -8.95
C GLY A 46 16.53 15.00 -7.70
N HIS A 47 16.82 14.43 -6.53
CA HIS A 47 16.42 15.02 -5.27
C HIS A 47 17.40 14.64 -4.15
N PRO A 48 17.82 15.58 -3.27
CA PRO A 48 18.82 15.30 -2.21
C PRO A 48 18.46 14.20 -1.21
N VAL A 49 17.18 13.82 -1.11
CA VAL A 49 16.72 12.69 -0.27
C VAL A 49 16.88 11.35 -0.98
N LEU A 50 16.77 11.34 -2.30
CA LEU A 50 16.77 10.12 -3.11
C LEU A 50 18.18 9.80 -3.61
N ASP A 51 18.87 10.77 -4.19
CA ASP A 51 20.15 10.55 -4.88
C ASP A 51 21.22 9.84 -4.00
N PRO A 52 21.36 10.14 -2.69
CA PRO A 52 22.31 9.42 -1.82
C PRO A 52 21.97 7.95 -1.57
N LEU A 53 20.74 7.51 -1.84
CA LEU A 53 20.28 6.14 -1.65
C LEU A 53 20.49 5.25 -2.87
N GLU A 54 20.80 5.85 -4.02
CA GLU A 54 20.88 5.19 -5.32
C GLU A 54 22.21 4.44 -5.48
N GLN A 55 22.33 3.35 -4.72
CA GLN A 55 23.50 2.49 -4.70
C GLN A 55 23.07 1.03 -4.50
N THR A 56 23.59 0.13 -5.32
CA THR A 56 23.44 -1.31 -5.10
C THR A 56 24.46 -1.79 -4.06
N TYR A 57 24.28 -3.01 -3.54
CA TYR A 57 25.25 -3.57 -2.59
C TYR A 57 26.64 -3.72 -3.21
N SER A 58 27.63 -3.04 -2.63
CA SER A 58 29.00 -3.03 -3.11
C SER A 58 29.65 -4.41 -2.97
N PRO A 59 30.49 -4.85 -3.93
CA PRO A 59 31.33 -6.02 -3.74
C PRO A 59 32.40 -5.80 -2.67
N HIS A 60 32.76 -4.54 -2.35
CA HIS A 60 33.76 -4.22 -1.34
C HIS A 60 33.20 -4.44 0.08
N PRO A 61 33.83 -5.28 0.93
CA PRO A 61 33.25 -5.68 2.23
C PRO A 61 32.94 -4.52 3.19
N ILE A 62 33.80 -3.49 3.24
CA ILE A 62 33.61 -2.35 4.15
C ILE A 62 32.43 -1.49 3.71
N GLU A 63 32.31 -1.22 2.42
CA GLU A 63 31.20 -0.42 1.87
C GLU A 63 29.89 -1.19 2.01
N ARG A 64 29.90 -2.48 1.66
CA ARG A 64 28.74 -3.36 1.82
C ARG A 64 28.24 -3.40 3.26
N LYS A 65 29.16 -3.50 4.21
CA LYS A 65 28.80 -3.47 5.63
C LYS A 65 28.12 -2.15 6.00
N ALA A 66 28.65 -1.01 5.55
CA ALA A 66 28.04 0.29 5.82
C ALA A 66 26.64 0.43 5.19
N GLN A 67 26.44 -0.12 3.98
CA GLN A 67 25.14 -0.17 3.31
C GLN A 67 24.14 -1.07 4.07
N ILE A 68 24.57 -2.24 4.54
CA ILE A 68 23.75 -3.12 5.37
C ILE A 68 23.38 -2.44 6.70
N ASP A 69 24.34 -1.77 7.36
CA ASP A 69 24.09 -1.03 8.60
C ASP A 69 23.05 0.08 8.40
N LEU A 70 23.12 0.80 7.27
CA LEU A 70 22.13 1.81 6.89
C LEU A 70 20.73 1.18 6.72
N ASP A 71 20.64 0.05 6.02
CA ASP A 71 19.37 -0.61 5.79
C ASP A 71 18.77 -1.16 7.10
N PHE A 72 19.57 -1.72 8.00
CA PHE A 72 19.13 -2.08 9.36
C PHE A 72 18.57 -0.89 10.12
N GLN A 73 19.24 0.27 10.05
CA GLN A 73 18.77 1.49 10.71
C GLN A 73 17.43 1.95 10.13
N LEU A 74 17.29 1.97 8.80
CA LEU A 74 16.03 2.35 8.15
C LEU A 74 14.89 1.40 8.51
N VAL A 75 15.14 0.08 8.49
CA VAL A 75 14.17 -0.94 8.91
C VAL A 75 13.70 -0.67 10.35
N HIS A 76 14.65 -0.49 11.28
CA HIS A 76 14.33 -0.23 12.68
C HIS A 76 13.54 1.07 12.84
N GLN A 77 13.97 2.16 12.20
CA GLN A 77 13.29 3.45 12.27
C GLN A 77 11.88 3.41 11.71
N ALA A 78 11.64 2.69 10.60
CA ALA A 78 10.31 2.51 10.04
C ALA A 78 9.37 1.75 10.99
N ILE A 79 9.87 0.68 11.63
CA ILE A 79 9.12 -0.04 12.66
C ILE A 79 8.78 0.90 13.85
N GLU A 80 9.72 1.73 14.28
CA GLU A 80 9.47 2.72 15.35
C GLU A 80 8.48 3.83 14.94
N VAL A 81 8.42 4.21 13.65
CA VAL A 81 7.35 5.10 13.14
C VAL A 81 5.98 4.44 13.36
N TRP A 82 5.78 3.21 12.91
CA TRP A 82 4.49 2.54 13.08
C TRP A 82 4.16 2.25 14.54
N LYS A 83 5.13 1.88 15.37
CA LYS A 83 4.93 1.72 16.82
C LYS A 83 4.41 3.00 17.46
N ARG A 84 5.01 4.15 17.14
CA ARG A 84 4.54 5.46 17.64
C ARG A 84 3.14 5.79 17.14
N GLN A 85 2.84 5.58 15.86
CA GLN A 85 1.49 5.82 15.32
C GLN A 85 0.43 4.91 15.98
N ARG A 86 0.75 3.64 16.20
CA ARG A 86 -0.11 2.65 16.89
C ARG A 86 -0.38 2.99 18.35
N ALA A 87 0.60 3.57 19.05
CA ALA A 87 0.43 3.95 20.45
C ALA A 87 -0.75 4.93 20.65
N PHE A 88 -1.07 5.75 19.64
CA PHE A 88 -2.21 6.67 19.65
C PHE A 88 -3.50 6.10 19.03
N GLY A 89 -3.39 5.05 18.21
CA GLY A 89 -4.48 4.56 17.36
C GLY A 89 -5.09 3.23 17.77
N ASN A 90 -4.33 2.36 18.44
CA ASN A 90 -4.75 0.98 18.72
C ASN A 90 -6.07 0.91 19.50
N GLY A 91 -6.99 0.08 19.03
CA GLY A 91 -8.29 -0.19 19.65
C GLY A 91 -9.36 0.84 19.36
N ARG A 92 -9.06 1.91 18.62
CA ARG A 92 -10.04 2.97 18.30
C ARG A 92 -11.10 2.51 17.31
N LEU A 93 -10.83 1.51 16.48
CA LEU A 93 -11.80 0.94 15.53
C LEU A 93 -12.72 -0.11 16.17
N ALA A 94 -12.45 -0.56 17.40
CA ALA A 94 -13.30 -1.51 18.09
C ALA A 94 -14.72 -0.93 18.30
N GLY A 95 -15.74 -1.66 17.85
CA GLY A 95 -17.14 -1.24 17.90
C GLY A 95 -17.52 -0.12 16.92
N VAL A 96 -16.63 0.30 16.02
CA VAL A 96 -16.88 1.36 15.03
C VAL A 96 -17.29 0.75 13.70
N THR A 97 -18.49 1.10 13.22
CA THR A 97 -19.03 0.64 11.92
C THR A 97 -19.07 1.74 10.87
N ASP A 98 -18.83 2.99 11.28
CA ASP A 98 -18.84 4.16 10.41
C ASP A 98 -17.77 5.14 10.90
N LEU A 99 -16.87 5.55 9.98
CA LEU A 99 -15.84 6.52 10.29
C LEU A 99 -16.41 7.90 10.64
N ALA A 100 -17.65 8.21 10.26
CA ALA A 100 -18.33 9.44 10.65
C ALA A 100 -18.35 9.69 12.18
N ARG A 101 -18.17 8.64 12.99
CA ARG A 101 -18.02 8.74 14.46
C ARG A 101 -16.77 9.50 14.92
N PHE A 102 -15.72 9.57 14.12
CA PHE A 102 -14.53 10.36 14.44
C PHE A 102 -14.69 11.80 13.95
N ALA A 103 -14.15 12.79 14.64
CA ALA A 103 -14.21 14.17 14.16
C ALA A 103 -13.34 14.37 12.89
N PRO A 104 -13.72 15.28 11.97
CA PRO A 104 -12.80 15.78 10.95
C PRO A 104 -11.49 16.28 11.58
N GLY A 105 -10.37 16.06 10.90
CA GLY A 105 -9.00 16.21 11.41
C GLY A 105 -8.42 14.96 12.08
N THR A 106 -9.22 13.90 12.29
CA THR A 106 -8.74 12.67 12.93
C THR A 106 -7.81 11.90 12.00
N ARG A 107 -6.63 11.52 12.49
CA ARG A 107 -5.72 10.57 11.84
C ARG A 107 -5.11 9.63 12.87
N PHE A 108 -5.03 8.33 12.56
CA PHE A 108 -4.35 7.36 13.41
C PHE A 108 -4.06 6.05 12.64
N LEU A 109 -3.24 5.19 13.23
CA LEU A 109 -3.02 3.81 12.79
C LEU A 109 -3.52 2.87 13.89
N ASP A 110 -4.57 2.10 13.63
CA ASP A 110 -5.06 1.05 14.54
C ASP A 110 -4.56 -0.30 14.04
N GLN A 111 -3.53 -0.82 14.70
CA GLN A 111 -2.75 -1.99 14.29
C GLN A 111 -2.28 -1.90 12.82
N HIS A 112 -3.03 -2.43 11.86
CA HIS A 112 -2.71 -2.47 10.44
C HIS A 112 -3.66 -1.65 9.56
N VAL A 113 -4.55 -0.86 10.15
CA VAL A 113 -5.51 -0.02 9.43
C VAL A 113 -5.23 1.46 9.70
N HIS A 114 -4.78 2.17 8.68
CA HIS A 114 -4.70 3.63 8.71
C HIS A 114 -6.11 4.22 8.60
N VAL A 115 -6.39 5.24 9.40
CA VAL A 115 -7.64 6.00 9.34
C VAL A 115 -7.32 7.47 9.20
N MET A 116 -7.99 8.14 8.26
CA MET A 116 -7.91 9.56 8.04
C MET A 116 -9.30 10.14 7.79
N ARG A 117 -9.62 11.20 8.51
CA ARG A 117 -10.76 12.07 8.28
C ARG A 117 -10.22 13.47 8.08
N PRO A 118 -9.94 13.90 6.85
CA PRO A 118 -9.39 15.23 6.60
C PRO A 118 -10.32 16.33 7.14
N ALA A 119 -9.75 17.36 7.79
CA ALA A 119 -10.55 18.52 8.23
C ALA A 119 -10.91 19.47 7.07
N GLY A 120 -10.15 19.39 5.98
CA GLY A 120 -10.28 20.20 4.79
C GLY A 120 -9.78 19.44 3.56
N GLY A 121 -9.35 20.17 2.53
CA GLY A 121 -8.82 19.54 1.34
C GLY A 121 -7.48 18.87 1.57
N VAL A 122 -7.33 17.64 1.09
CA VAL A 122 -6.06 16.91 1.04
C VAL A 122 -5.85 16.35 -0.37
N GLU A 123 -4.61 16.36 -0.83
CA GLU A 123 -4.22 15.67 -2.05
C GLU A 123 -3.58 14.34 -1.70
N LEU A 124 -4.04 13.25 -2.33
CA LEU A 124 -3.44 11.93 -2.20
C LEU A 124 -2.79 11.56 -3.53
N ILE A 125 -1.48 11.39 -3.55
CA ILE A 125 -0.73 10.78 -4.65
C ILE A 125 -0.69 9.29 -4.36
N VAL A 126 -1.27 8.49 -5.22
CA VAL A 126 -1.40 7.04 -5.04
C VAL A 126 -0.54 6.33 -6.08
N LEU A 127 0.26 5.38 -5.62
CA LEU A 127 1.01 4.46 -6.48
C LEU A 127 0.61 3.02 -6.15
N GLY A 128 0.34 2.24 -7.19
CA GLY A 128 0.11 0.81 -7.10
C GLY A 128 1.43 0.04 -6.99
N ASP A 129 1.48 -1.12 -7.62
CA ASP A 129 2.62 -2.03 -7.59
C ASP A 129 3.86 -1.36 -8.19
N LEU A 130 5.02 -1.56 -7.56
CA LEU A 130 6.30 -0.96 -7.99
C LEU A 130 7.32 -2.00 -8.41
N HIS A 131 7.33 -3.19 -7.80
CA HIS A 131 8.06 -4.36 -8.28
C HIS A 131 9.51 -4.07 -8.72
N GLY A 132 10.30 -3.44 -7.85
CA GLY A 132 11.69 -3.09 -8.14
C GLY A 132 11.92 -2.09 -9.28
N CYS A 133 10.88 -1.44 -9.82
CA CYS A 133 10.96 -0.37 -10.81
C CYS A 133 11.21 0.98 -10.12
N TYR A 134 12.43 1.18 -9.62
CA TYR A 134 12.84 2.40 -8.94
C TYR A 134 12.64 3.66 -9.78
N GLY A 135 12.93 3.62 -11.08
CA GLY A 135 12.73 4.72 -12.01
C GLY A 135 11.28 5.19 -12.08
N CYS A 136 10.31 4.28 -11.96
CA CYS A 136 8.89 4.65 -11.86
C CYS A 136 8.58 5.38 -10.54
N LEU A 137 9.07 4.87 -9.40
CA LEU A 137 8.93 5.53 -8.11
C LEU A 137 9.55 6.94 -8.14
N LYS A 138 10.80 7.05 -8.60
CA LYS A 138 11.53 8.32 -8.68
C LYS A 138 10.80 9.31 -9.59
N ALA A 139 10.38 8.88 -10.79
CA ALA A 139 9.61 9.71 -11.71
C ALA A 139 8.33 10.24 -11.06
N ALA A 140 7.53 9.38 -10.43
CA ALA A 140 6.28 9.78 -9.79
C ALA A 140 6.50 10.83 -8.69
N LEU A 141 7.53 10.66 -7.86
CA LEU A 141 7.89 11.63 -6.81
C LEU A 141 8.32 12.98 -7.39
N LEU A 142 9.02 13.00 -8.53
CA LEU A 142 9.54 14.20 -9.17
C LEU A 142 8.54 14.89 -10.10
N GLN A 143 7.61 14.17 -10.71
CA GLN A 143 6.48 14.75 -11.46
C GLN A 143 5.56 15.52 -10.51
N THR A 144 5.32 14.98 -9.32
CA THR A 144 4.40 15.56 -8.33
C THR A 144 5.05 16.57 -7.39
N ASP A 145 6.38 16.71 -7.44
CA ASP A 145 7.20 17.47 -6.48
C ASP A 145 6.88 17.12 -5.01
N PHE A 146 6.59 15.83 -4.76
CA PHE A 146 5.97 15.39 -3.51
C PHE A 146 6.78 15.79 -2.27
N ILE A 147 8.09 15.54 -2.28
CA ILE A 147 8.94 15.72 -1.10
C ILE A 147 9.00 17.19 -0.69
N ASN A 148 9.19 18.11 -1.64
CA ASN A 148 9.21 19.55 -1.36
C ASN A 148 7.85 20.05 -0.90
N ARG A 149 6.75 19.60 -1.53
CA ARG A 149 5.39 19.97 -1.12
C ARG A 149 5.04 19.47 0.29
N ALA A 150 5.46 18.24 0.63
CA ALA A 150 5.28 17.68 1.95
C ALA A 150 6.03 18.49 3.02
N TRP A 151 7.29 18.87 2.77
CA TRP A 151 8.03 19.75 3.67
C TRP A 151 7.46 21.17 3.76
N ALA A 152 7.02 21.74 2.64
CA ALA A 152 6.37 23.04 2.64
C ALA A 152 5.11 23.04 3.53
N HIS A 153 4.30 21.98 3.45
CA HIS A 153 3.15 21.78 4.34
C HIS A 153 3.54 21.60 5.80
N GLN A 154 4.60 20.83 6.12
CA GLN A 154 5.08 20.70 7.49
C GLN A 154 5.57 22.03 8.07
N TRP A 155 6.16 22.89 7.23
CA TRP A 155 6.67 24.20 7.62
C TRP A 155 5.56 25.22 7.83
N ASP A 156 4.60 25.32 6.90
CA ASP A 156 3.48 26.25 6.96
C ASP A 156 2.19 25.60 6.42
N PRO A 157 1.47 24.84 7.27
CA PRO A 157 0.26 24.12 6.86
C PRO A 157 -0.92 25.04 6.57
N ALA A 158 -0.85 26.32 6.96
CA ALA A 158 -1.89 27.30 6.64
C ALA A 158 -1.75 27.80 5.19
N ARG A 159 -0.52 27.84 4.67
CA ARG A 159 -0.23 28.30 3.30
C ARG A 159 -0.19 27.17 2.27
N TYR A 160 0.35 26.01 2.64
CA TYR A 160 0.57 24.91 1.69
C TYR A 160 -0.44 23.78 1.92
N PRO A 161 -1.02 23.22 0.85
CA PRO A 161 -2.02 22.15 0.98
C PRO A 161 -1.39 20.87 1.56
N ASP A 162 -2.17 20.11 2.33
CA ASP A 162 -1.73 18.80 2.78
C ASP A 162 -1.66 17.83 1.59
N VAL A 163 -0.53 17.13 1.48
CA VAL A 163 -0.28 16.14 0.44
C VAL A 163 0.19 14.84 1.09
N LYS A 164 -0.40 13.73 0.68
CA LYS A 164 -0.05 12.38 1.14
C LYS A 164 0.41 11.53 -0.04
N LEU A 165 1.40 10.68 0.22
CA LEU A 165 1.77 9.58 -0.67
C LEU A 165 1.18 8.30 -0.10
N VAL A 166 0.37 7.60 -0.89
CA VAL A 166 -0.23 6.31 -0.55
C VAL A 166 0.36 5.25 -1.49
N LEU A 167 1.11 4.31 -0.91
CA LEU A 167 1.73 3.20 -1.62
C LEU A 167 0.94 1.92 -1.32
N LEU A 168 0.45 1.23 -2.35
CA LEU A 168 -0.50 0.13 -2.18
C LEU A 168 0.14 -1.23 -1.85
N GLY A 169 1.44 -1.42 -2.12
CA GLY A 169 2.14 -2.68 -1.86
C GLY A 169 3.03 -3.10 -3.03
N ASP A 170 3.59 -4.32 -2.95
CA ASP A 170 4.42 -4.95 -3.98
C ASP A 170 5.59 -4.07 -4.41
N TYR A 171 6.49 -3.83 -3.46
CA TYR A 171 7.73 -3.09 -3.64
C TYR A 171 8.83 -3.93 -4.28
N ILE A 172 8.76 -5.25 -4.06
CA ILE A 172 9.80 -6.21 -4.43
C ILE A 172 9.38 -7.17 -5.55
N ASP A 173 10.37 -7.90 -6.06
CA ASP A 173 10.32 -8.87 -7.17
C ASP A 173 10.04 -8.28 -8.55
N ARG A 174 10.27 -9.09 -9.59
CA ARG A 174 10.04 -8.81 -11.03
C ARG A 174 10.99 -7.78 -11.63
N GLY A 175 11.27 -6.69 -10.94
CA GLY A 175 12.28 -5.70 -11.30
C GLY A 175 13.57 -5.83 -10.49
N ARG A 176 14.61 -5.18 -10.99
CA ARG A 176 15.99 -5.29 -10.51
C ARG A 176 16.21 -4.65 -9.14
N PHE A 177 15.58 -3.52 -8.86
CA PHE A 177 15.92 -2.66 -7.73
C PHE A 177 14.93 -2.76 -6.57
N SER A 178 14.71 -4.00 -6.12
CA SER A 178 13.73 -4.33 -5.07
C SER A 178 14.12 -3.73 -3.70
N PHE A 179 15.07 -4.36 -3.01
CA PHE A 179 15.43 -3.98 -1.62
C PHE A 179 16.25 -2.69 -1.56
N ASP A 180 17.28 -2.60 -2.40
CA ASP A 180 18.26 -1.51 -2.43
C ASP A 180 17.81 -0.27 -3.22
N GLY A 181 16.72 -0.37 -3.98
CA GLY A 181 16.08 0.76 -4.65
C GLY A 181 14.73 1.13 -4.04
N VAL A 182 13.66 0.48 -4.50
CA VAL A 182 12.27 0.82 -4.17
C VAL A 182 12.03 0.77 -2.67
N LEU A 183 12.31 -0.37 -2.01
CA LEU A 183 12.03 -0.52 -0.59
C LEU A 183 12.85 0.47 0.24
N ARG A 184 14.17 0.60 0.00
CA ARG A 184 15.02 1.57 0.69
C ARG A 184 14.49 3.00 0.58
N ALA A 185 14.09 3.43 -0.62
CA ALA A 185 13.54 4.77 -0.82
C ALA A 185 12.19 4.96 -0.12
N VAL A 186 11.30 3.98 -0.18
CA VAL A 186 10.01 4.00 0.53
C VAL A 186 10.22 4.09 2.05
N LEU A 187 11.15 3.33 2.62
CA LEU A 187 11.46 3.40 4.04
C LEU A 187 12.08 4.76 4.41
N ARG A 188 12.97 5.30 3.58
CA ARG A 188 13.51 6.66 3.81
C ARG A 188 12.40 7.71 3.83
N LEU A 189 11.47 7.65 2.88
CA LEU A 189 10.34 8.56 2.80
C LEU A 189 9.45 8.44 4.03
N LEU A 190 9.10 7.22 4.45
CA LEU A 190 8.32 6.97 5.66
C LEU A 190 9.00 7.54 6.93
N VAL A 191 10.31 7.32 7.07
CA VAL A 191 11.06 7.82 8.23
C VAL A 191 11.16 9.35 8.23
N SER A 192 11.32 9.95 7.05
CA SER A 192 11.52 11.41 6.90
C SER A 192 10.21 12.21 6.94
N LEU A 193 9.12 11.60 6.47
CA LEU A 193 7.80 12.23 6.31
C LEU A 193 6.68 11.32 6.87
N PRO A 194 6.74 10.92 8.16
CA PRO A 194 5.85 9.90 8.72
C PRO A 194 4.37 10.30 8.76
N ASP A 195 4.06 11.59 8.64
CA ASP A 195 2.69 12.10 8.59
C ASP A 195 2.14 12.23 7.16
N GLN A 196 2.99 12.11 6.15
CA GLN A 196 2.65 12.27 4.73
C GLN A 196 2.75 10.97 3.95
N VAL A 197 3.54 9.99 4.40
CA VAL A 197 3.76 8.74 3.67
C VAL A 197 3.02 7.58 4.34
N ILE A 198 2.14 6.94 3.57
CA ILE A 198 1.36 5.77 3.96
C ILE A 198 1.84 4.60 3.12
N VAL A 199 2.36 3.57 3.79
CA VAL A 199 2.92 2.37 3.18
C VAL A 199 2.00 1.20 3.51
N LEU A 200 1.38 0.60 2.49
CA LEU A 200 0.61 -0.64 2.65
C LEU A 200 1.45 -1.85 2.25
N ARG A 201 1.04 -3.02 2.73
CA ARG A 201 1.67 -4.31 2.44
C ARG A 201 1.04 -4.95 1.22
N GLY A 202 1.86 -5.41 0.28
CA GLY A 202 1.44 -6.28 -0.81
C GLY A 202 1.64 -7.76 -0.52
N ASN A 203 1.22 -8.61 -1.46
CA ASN A 203 1.36 -10.06 -1.32
C ASN A 203 2.83 -10.52 -1.49
N HIS A 204 3.66 -9.73 -2.15
CA HIS A 204 5.09 -10.01 -2.31
C HIS A 204 5.90 -9.81 -1.01
N GLU A 205 5.45 -8.91 -0.13
CA GLU A 205 6.06 -8.70 1.18
C GLU A 205 5.67 -9.79 2.18
N HIS A 206 5.70 -11.07 1.80
CA HIS A 206 5.35 -12.20 2.67
C HIS A 206 6.35 -13.35 2.55
N PHE A 207 7.18 -13.48 3.59
CA PHE A 207 8.20 -14.52 3.73
C PHE A 207 7.90 -15.45 4.91
N ARG A 208 8.32 -16.70 4.79
CA ARG A 208 8.24 -17.71 5.84
C ARG A 208 9.64 -18.23 6.17
N VAL A 209 9.88 -18.54 7.44
CA VAL A 209 11.12 -19.20 7.86
C VAL A 209 10.81 -20.66 8.18
N HIS A 210 11.56 -21.57 7.59
CA HIS A 210 11.48 -23.00 7.88
C HIS A 210 12.89 -23.58 7.95
N GLU A 211 13.20 -24.29 9.04
CA GLU A 211 14.52 -24.91 9.27
C GLU A 211 15.71 -23.94 9.09
N GLY A 212 15.54 -22.69 9.53
CA GLY A 212 16.59 -21.66 9.43
C GLY A 212 16.79 -21.06 8.02
N LEU A 213 15.91 -21.40 7.07
CA LEU A 213 15.93 -20.86 5.72
C LEU A 213 14.70 -19.98 5.47
N MET A 214 14.90 -18.89 4.72
CA MET A 214 13.83 -17.95 4.35
C MET A 214 13.25 -18.31 2.98
N TYR A 215 11.92 -18.41 2.92
CA TYR A 215 11.18 -18.78 1.73
C TYR A 215 10.15 -17.70 1.35
N PRO A 216 10.11 -17.28 0.08
CA PRO A 216 9.06 -16.43 -0.44
C PRO A 216 7.78 -17.23 -0.66
N VAL A 217 6.63 -16.56 -0.53
CA VAL A 217 5.30 -17.18 -0.76
C VAL A 217 4.77 -16.94 -2.17
N VAL A 218 5.27 -15.89 -2.85
CA VAL A 218 4.98 -15.63 -4.27
C VAL A 218 6.16 -16.10 -5.11
N TYR A 219 5.89 -16.68 -6.28
CA TYR A 219 6.91 -17.06 -7.28
C TYR A 219 6.62 -16.40 -8.64
N PRO A 220 7.65 -16.05 -9.44
CA PRO A 220 9.08 -16.09 -9.09
C PRO A 220 9.44 -15.12 -7.95
N ALA A 221 10.62 -15.27 -7.33
CA ALA A 221 11.02 -14.49 -6.15
C ALA A 221 12.47 -14.03 -6.25
N GLU A 222 12.73 -13.25 -7.28
CA GLU A 222 14.07 -12.82 -7.68
C GLU A 222 14.68 -11.84 -6.68
N ALA A 223 13.85 -11.09 -5.95
CA ALA A 223 14.34 -10.08 -5.02
C ALA A 223 15.12 -10.71 -3.87
N LEU A 224 14.59 -11.74 -3.22
CA LEU A 224 15.28 -12.41 -2.12
C LEU A 224 16.58 -13.04 -2.62
N ALA A 225 16.54 -13.73 -3.77
CA ALA A 225 17.71 -14.34 -4.38
C ALA A 225 18.80 -13.30 -4.70
N SER A 226 18.40 -12.10 -5.15
CA SER A 226 19.33 -11.02 -5.54
C SER A 226 20.15 -10.46 -4.38
N ILE A 227 19.66 -10.56 -3.13
CA ILE A 227 20.36 -9.99 -1.96
C ILE A 227 20.95 -11.04 -1.01
N MET A 228 20.50 -12.30 -1.08
CA MET A 228 20.88 -13.35 -0.14
C MET A 228 22.40 -13.62 -0.10
N ALA A 229 23.12 -13.39 -1.20
CA ALA A 229 24.58 -13.49 -1.25
C ALA A 229 25.32 -12.25 -0.72
N HIS A 230 24.61 -11.14 -0.53
CA HIS A 230 25.17 -9.84 -0.18
C HIS A 230 24.97 -9.49 1.28
N VAL A 231 23.90 -9.96 1.91
CA VAL A 231 23.52 -9.58 3.28
C VAL A 231 23.49 -10.80 4.21
N PRO A 232 23.76 -10.62 5.52
CA PRO A 232 23.66 -11.70 6.49
C PRO A 232 22.18 -12.07 6.75
N PHE A 233 21.94 -13.28 7.28
CA PHE A 233 20.58 -13.78 7.52
C PHE A 233 19.77 -12.87 8.45
N GLU A 234 20.42 -12.23 9.43
CA GLU A 234 19.81 -11.29 10.36
C GLU A 234 19.17 -10.10 9.62
N MET A 235 19.74 -9.68 8.50
CA MET A 235 19.16 -8.61 7.68
C MET A 235 17.93 -9.10 6.93
N LEU A 236 17.97 -10.34 6.41
CA LEU A 236 16.81 -10.97 5.78
C LEU A 236 15.66 -11.11 6.77
N ASP A 237 15.95 -11.58 7.98
CA ASP A 237 14.95 -11.69 9.06
C ASP A 237 14.41 -10.31 9.47
N ALA A 238 15.25 -9.28 9.52
CA ALA A 238 14.81 -7.91 9.77
C ALA A 238 13.81 -7.42 8.71
N TYR A 239 14.02 -7.73 7.43
CA TYR A 239 13.04 -7.44 6.37
C TYR A 239 11.73 -8.23 6.55
N ARG A 240 11.79 -9.51 6.91
CA ARG A 240 10.57 -10.29 7.23
C ARG A 240 9.78 -9.64 8.37
N VAL A 241 10.47 -9.28 9.46
CA VAL A 241 9.84 -8.61 10.62
C VAL A 241 9.25 -7.26 10.20
N LEU A 242 9.96 -6.45 9.42
CA LEU A 242 9.44 -5.20 8.85
C LEU A 242 8.13 -5.42 8.11
N PHE A 243 8.07 -6.40 7.21
CA PHE A 243 6.88 -6.69 6.42
C PHE A 243 5.70 -7.13 7.28
N GLU A 244 5.96 -7.87 8.37
CA GLU A 244 4.92 -8.20 9.36
C GLU A 244 4.37 -6.96 10.07
N GLN A 245 5.13 -5.87 10.15
CA GLN A 245 4.69 -4.60 10.72
C GLN A 245 3.97 -3.68 9.73
N MET A 246 3.94 -3.99 8.42
CA MET A 246 3.29 -3.11 7.45
C MET A 246 1.75 -3.09 7.63
N PRO A 247 1.10 -1.91 7.58
CA PRO A 247 -0.34 -1.77 7.44
C PRO A 247 -0.88 -2.46 6.18
N THR A 248 -2.13 -2.89 6.16
CA THR A 248 -2.77 -3.60 5.03
C THR A 248 -3.95 -2.85 4.45
N ALA A 249 -4.44 -1.81 5.13
CA ALA A 249 -5.50 -0.96 4.62
C ALA A 249 -5.32 0.50 5.05
N CYS A 250 -5.80 1.42 4.23
CA CYS A 250 -5.99 2.81 4.59
C CYS A 250 -7.43 3.24 4.27
N LEU A 251 -8.07 3.90 5.23
CA LEU A 251 -9.44 4.40 5.11
C LEU A 251 -9.40 5.93 5.17
N VAL A 252 -9.84 6.58 4.10
CA VAL A 252 -9.94 8.05 4.01
C VAL A 252 -11.39 8.43 3.77
N ASP A 253 -12.05 8.88 4.83
CA ASP A 253 -13.51 9.00 4.92
C ASP A 253 -14.25 7.76 4.39
N ARG A 254 -14.71 7.77 3.13
CA ARG A 254 -15.44 6.65 2.50
C ARG A 254 -14.70 6.00 1.33
N THR A 255 -13.40 6.28 1.21
CA THR A 255 -12.48 5.66 0.25
C THR A 255 -11.54 4.69 0.98
N MET A 256 -11.44 3.47 0.49
CA MET A 256 -10.59 2.41 1.01
C MET A 256 -9.44 2.11 0.04
N PHE A 257 -8.24 2.01 0.57
CA PHE A 257 -7.04 1.61 -0.14
C PHE A 257 -6.57 0.27 0.42
N VAL A 258 -6.38 -0.71 -0.47
CA VAL A 258 -5.86 -2.05 -0.17
C VAL A 258 -4.96 -2.50 -1.31
N HIS A 259 -4.21 -3.59 -1.11
CA HIS A 259 -3.39 -4.15 -2.18
C HIS A 259 -4.22 -4.96 -3.19
N GLY A 260 -4.92 -6.00 -2.72
CA GLY A 260 -5.78 -6.86 -3.52
C GLY A 260 -7.21 -6.35 -3.54
N GLY A 261 -8.08 -6.91 -2.71
CA GLY A 261 -9.49 -6.53 -2.73
C GLY A 261 -10.22 -6.90 -1.46
N VAL A 262 -11.25 -7.73 -1.59
CA VAL A 262 -12.13 -8.14 -0.48
C VAL A 262 -11.69 -9.51 0.09
N PRO A 263 -11.96 -9.80 1.37
CA PRO A 263 -11.84 -11.14 1.92
C PRO A 263 -12.88 -12.11 1.32
N ARG A 264 -12.67 -13.42 1.52
CA ARG A 264 -13.64 -14.46 1.13
C ARG A 264 -14.94 -14.29 1.92
N ASP A 265 -16.08 -14.62 1.29
CA ASP A 265 -17.40 -14.35 1.89
C ASP A 265 -17.61 -15.06 3.23
N ASP A 266 -17.18 -16.32 3.33
CA ASP A 266 -17.34 -17.12 4.54
C ASP A 266 -16.48 -16.60 5.70
N THR A 267 -15.23 -16.26 5.39
CA THR A 267 -14.27 -15.70 6.35
C THR A 267 -14.77 -14.35 6.82
N PHE A 268 -15.22 -13.50 5.91
CA PHE A 268 -15.77 -12.19 6.24
C PHE A 268 -17.05 -12.29 7.08
N ALA A 269 -17.98 -13.18 6.72
CA ALA A 269 -19.19 -13.41 7.49
C ALA A 269 -18.88 -13.91 8.91
N GLU A 270 -17.93 -14.84 9.04
CA GLU A 270 -17.51 -15.38 10.33
C GLU A 270 -16.82 -14.32 11.19
N ARG A 271 -15.89 -13.52 10.64
CA ARG A 271 -14.94 -12.70 11.40
C ARG A 271 -15.36 -11.25 11.56
N TYR A 272 -16.05 -10.67 10.58
CA TYR A 272 -16.32 -9.22 10.59
C TYR A 272 -17.48 -8.84 11.51
N ARG A 273 -17.22 -7.89 12.42
CA ARG A 273 -18.21 -7.28 13.33
C ARG A 273 -18.23 -5.75 13.21
N ASP A 274 -17.07 -5.15 13.00
CA ASP A 274 -16.82 -3.72 12.95
C ASP A 274 -15.54 -3.45 12.13
N LEU A 275 -15.15 -2.18 11.96
CA LEU A 275 -13.94 -1.81 11.24
C LEU A 275 -12.67 -2.33 11.92
N GLY A 276 -12.68 -2.55 13.24
CA GLY A 276 -11.58 -3.18 13.96
C GLY A 276 -11.31 -4.61 13.50
N SER A 277 -12.33 -5.28 12.96
CA SER A 277 -12.22 -6.63 12.40
C SER A 277 -11.32 -6.68 11.16
N LEU A 278 -11.10 -5.56 10.45
CA LEU A 278 -10.13 -5.50 9.33
C LEU A 278 -8.68 -5.76 9.78
N ASN A 279 -8.40 -5.77 11.09
CA ASN A 279 -7.11 -6.19 11.65
C ASN A 279 -6.97 -7.71 11.84
N ASP A 280 -8.05 -8.48 11.69
CA ASP A 280 -8.00 -9.95 11.76
C ASP A 280 -6.93 -10.50 10.79
N PRO A 281 -5.98 -11.32 11.26
CA PRO A 281 -4.88 -11.79 10.43
C PRO A 281 -5.30 -12.50 9.13
N GLU A 282 -6.40 -13.25 9.15
CA GLU A 282 -6.88 -13.97 7.97
C GLU A 282 -7.54 -13.01 6.97
N LEU A 283 -8.36 -12.06 7.46
CA LEU A 283 -8.94 -11.02 6.58
C LEU A 283 -7.84 -10.17 5.95
N ARG A 284 -6.83 -9.75 6.72
CA ARG A 284 -5.67 -9.01 6.22
C ARG A 284 -4.90 -9.79 5.16
N PHE A 285 -4.66 -11.08 5.40
CA PHE A 285 -4.04 -11.94 4.42
C PHE A 285 -4.86 -11.97 3.14
N GLN A 286 -6.14 -12.32 3.20
CA GLN A 286 -7.00 -12.45 2.02
C GLN A 286 -7.14 -11.15 1.22
N MET A 287 -7.21 -9.98 1.87
CA MET A 287 -7.29 -8.67 1.20
C MET A 287 -6.03 -8.31 0.40
N MET A 288 -4.90 -9.01 0.57
CA MET A 288 -3.71 -8.85 -0.28
C MET A 288 -3.72 -9.72 -1.55
N TRP A 289 -4.65 -10.68 -1.66
CA TRP A 289 -4.57 -11.73 -2.68
C TRP A 289 -5.80 -11.87 -3.58
N SER A 290 -6.86 -11.11 -3.31
CA SER A 290 -8.11 -11.29 -4.03
C SER A 290 -8.21 -10.40 -5.26
N ASP A 291 -8.88 -10.93 -6.30
CA ASP A 291 -9.05 -10.27 -7.59
C ASP A 291 -10.54 -10.17 -7.99
N PRO A 292 -10.96 -9.05 -8.58
CA PRO A 292 -12.28 -8.88 -9.15
C PRO A 292 -12.45 -9.74 -10.41
N GLU A 293 -13.66 -10.25 -10.60
CA GLU A 293 -14.07 -11.00 -11.79
C GLU A 293 -15.33 -10.37 -12.40
N GLN A 294 -15.49 -10.43 -13.72
CA GLN A 294 -16.61 -9.76 -14.39
C GLN A 294 -18.00 -10.30 -13.99
N THR A 295 -18.03 -11.49 -13.38
CA THR A 295 -19.24 -12.14 -12.88
C THR A 295 -19.86 -11.42 -11.67
N ASP A 296 -21.14 -11.69 -11.42
CA ASP A 296 -21.84 -11.14 -10.25
C ASP A 296 -21.38 -11.77 -8.93
N HIS A 297 -21.02 -13.05 -8.95
CA HIS A 297 -20.74 -13.84 -7.75
C HIS A 297 -19.84 -15.03 -8.07
N VAL A 298 -18.81 -15.24 -7.24
CA VAL A 298 -17.91 -16.38 -7.28
C VAL A 298 -18.22 -17.30 -6.09
N PRO A 299 -18.56 -18.58 -6.31
CA PRO A 299 -18.82 -19.54 -5.23
C PRO A 299 -17.69 -19.65 -4.21
N VAL A 300 -18.05 -19.74 -2.93
CA VAL A 300 -17.10 -19.85 -1.81
C VAL A 300 -16.18 -21.06 -1.97
N GLU A 301 -16.69 -22.16 -2.53
CA GLU A 301 -15.90 -23.37 -2.79
C GLU A 301 -14.73 -23.07 -3.74
N LEU A 302 -14.93 -22.22 -4.75
CA LEU A 302 -13.85 -21.79 -5.65
C LEU A 302 -12.91 -20.81 -4.94
N GLN A 303 -13.45 -19.91 -4.11
CA GLN A 303 -12.62 -18.96 -3.35
C GLN A 303 -11.64 -19.66 -2.40
N ARG A 304 -12.03 -20.80 -1.82
CA ARG A 304 -11.20 -21.58 -0.88
C ARG A 304 -10.05 -22.34 -1.53
N GLN A 305 -10.09 -22.58 -2.85
CA GLN A 305 -9.13 -23.46 -3.51
C GLN A 305 -7.70 -22.92 -3.49
N ASN A 306 -7.54 -21.60 -3.55
CA ASN A 306 -6.25 -20.95 -3.70
C ASN A 306 -6.12 -19.75 -2.76
N PRO A 307 -4.90 -19.39 -2.31
CA PRO A 307 -4.65 -18.14 -1.60
C PRO A 307 -5.06 -16.92 -2.43
N ARG A 308 -4.77 -16.93 -3.74
CA ARG A 308 -5.27 -15.98 -4.74
C ARG A 308 -6.64 -16.43 -5.23
N PHE A 309 -7.67 -15.60 -5.08
CA PHE A 309 -9.04 -15.98 -5.42
C PHE A 309 -9.85 -14.82 -6.02
N MET A 310 -10.95 -15.17 -6.67
CA MET A 310 -11.80 -14.21 -7.38
C MET A 310 -13.02 -13.77 -6.56
N PHE A 311 -13.51 -12.54 -6.79
CA PHE A 311 -14.76 -12.02 -6.25
C PHE A 311 -15.58 -11.25 -7.29
N GLY A 312 -16.90 -11.42 -7.27
CA GLY A 312 -17.82 -10.77 -8.20
C GLY A 312 -18.38 -9.43 -7.71
N ARG A 313 -19.15 -8.77 -8.58
CA ARG A 313 -19.75 -7.45 -8.34
C ARG A 313 -20.62 -7.38 -7.08
N ARG A 314 -21.39 -8.43 -6.78
CA ARG A 314 -22.28 -8.47 -5.60
C ARG A 314 -21.50 -8.63 -4.30
N GLN A 315 -20.44 -9.43 -4.32
CA GLN A 315 -19.55 -9.64 -3.18
C GLN A 315 -18.81 -8.34 -2.83
N PHE A 316 -18.28 -7.66 -3.86
CA PHE A 316 -17.69 -6.33 -3.70
C PHE A 316 -18.68 -5.32 -3.09
N ARG A 317 -19.90 -5.21 -3.64
CA ARG A 317 -20.94 -4.31 -3.13
C ARG A 317 -21.27 -4.59 -1.66
N ALA A 318 -21.50 -5.85 -1.31
CA ALA A 318 -21.86 -6.26 0.04
C ALA A 318 -20.73 -5.97 1.05
N PHE A 319 -19.47 -6.23 0.67
CA PHE A 319 -18.31 -5.87 1.47
C PHE A 319 -18.25 -4.37 1.72
N MET A 320 -18.28 -3.56 0.66
CA MET A 320 -18.16 -2.10 0.74
C MET A 320 -19.29 -1.47 1.56
N GLU A 321 -20.52 -1.97 1.43
CA GLU A 321 -21.64 -1.57 2.29
C GLU A 321 -21.39 -1.87 3.76
N ARG A 322 -20.92 -3.07 4.09
CA ARG A 322 -20.70 -3.51 5.47
C ARG A 322 -19.53 -2.78 6.14
N VAL A 323 -18.54 -2.32 5.37
CA VAL A 323 -17.43 -1.47 5.85
C VAL A 323 -17.70 0.04 5.72
N GLY A 324 -18.88 0.44 5.24
CA GLY A 324 -19.27 1.85 5.14
C GLY A 324 -18.56 2.65 4.03
N MET A 325 -17.93 1.99 3.07
CA MET A 325 -17.13 2.61 2.00
C MET A 325 -17.92 2.69 0.69
N HIS A 326 -17.56 3.62 -0.20
CA HIS A 326 -18.13 3.70 -1.55
C HIS A 326 -17.09 3.55 -2.66
N THR A 327 -15.81 3.77 -2.36
CA THR A 327 -14.74 3.65 -3.36
C THR A 327 -13.61 2.80 -2.81
N MET A 328 -13.12 1.85 -3.61
CA MET A 328 -11.94 1.07 -3.34
C MET A 328 -10.89 1.34 -4.43
N ILE A 329 -9.65 1.52 -4.01
CA ILE A 329 -8.49 1.66 -4.90
C ILE A 329 -7.50 0.57 -4.54
N ARG A 330 -7.09 -0.21 -5.53
CA ARG A 330 -6.23 -1.39 -5.38
C ARG A 330 -5.05 -1.44 -6.36
N GLY A 331 -4.08 -2.30 -6.05
CA GLY A 331 -2.94 -2.71 -6.88
C GLY A 331 -3.06 -4.17 -7.33
N HIS A 332 -2.03 -4.98 -7.24
CA HIS A 332 -1.95 -6.44 -7.40
C HIS A 332 -2.26 -7.05 -8.80
N GLU A 333 -3.14 -6.45 -9.61
CA GLU A 333 -3.37 -6.91 -10.99
C GLU A 333 -2.58 -6.07 -11.99
N LYS A 334 -1.74 -6.77 -12.75
CA LYS A 334 -1.09 -6.21 -13.93
C LYS A 334 -2.15 -5.82 -14.96
N ILE A 335 -2.17 -4.54 -15.32
CA ILE A 335 -3.00 -3.99 -16.39
C ILE A 335 -2.09 -3.26 -17.39
N ASP A 336 -2.15 -3.61 -18.67
CA ASP A 336 -1.27 -3.03 -19.69
C ASP A 336 -1.43 -1.49 -19.83
N ARG A 337 -2.63 -0.96 -19.60
CA ARG A 337 -2.89 0.49 -19.56
C ARG A 337 -2.50 1.15 -18.22
N GLY A 338 -2.06 0.38 -17.22
CA GLY A 338 -1.64 0.85 -15.89
C GLY A 338 -2.75 1.34 -14.96
N PHE A 339 -3.93 1.67 -15.47
CA PHE A 339 -5.07 2.11 -14.67
C PHE A 339 -6.39 1.62 -15.28
N ASP A 340 -7.32 1.18 -14.43
CA ASP A 340 -8.63 0.73 -14.88
C ASP A 340 -9.76 1.02 -13.89
N VAL A 341 -10.96 1.22 -14.44
CA VAL A 341 -12.23 1.20 -13.71
C VAL A 341 -12.79 -0.21 -13.80
N VAL A 342 -12.52 -1.03 -12.79
CA VAL A 342 -12.93 -2.44 -12.80
C VAL A 342 -14.43 -2.57 -12.59
N TYR A 343 -14.96 -1.87 -11.59
CA TYR A 343 -16.41 -1.77 -11.35
C TYR A 343 -16.81 -0.30 -11.20
N ASP A 344 -17.77 0.13 -12.01
CA ASP A 344 -18.60 1.30 -11.74
C ASP A 344 -20.04 0.80 -11.62
N LEU A 345 -20.54 0.76 -10.38
CA LEU A 345 -21.89 0.30 -10.07
C LEU A 345 -22.83 1.47 -9.72
N GLY A 346 -22.43 2.72 -10.02
CA GLY A 346 -23.15 3.95 -9.73
C GLY A 346 -22.96 4.46 -8.29
N ASP A 347 -23.12 3.59 -7.30
CA ASP A 347 -22.92 3.92 -5.87
C ASP A 347 -21.69 3.26 -5.26
N ARG A 348 -21.00 2.39 -6.01
CA ARG A 348 -19.75 1.73 -5.64
C ARG A 348 -18.77 1.78 -6.81
N LEU A 349 -17.52 2.11 -6.51
CA LEU A 349 -16.43 2.22 -7.49
C LEU A 349 -15.23 1.39 -7.06
N LEU A 350 -14.70 0.56 -7.96
CA LEU A 350 -13.45 -0.19 -7.81
C LEU A 350 -12.46 0.26 -8.89
N LEU A 351 -11.32 0.81 -8.46
CA LEU A 351 -10.23 1.22 -9.33
C LEU A 351 -9.03 0.31 -9.13
N ASN A 352 -8.36 -0.07 -10.23
CA ASN A 352 -7.08 -0.78 -10.21
C ASN A 352 -5.98 0.11 -10.75
N LEU A 353 -4.85 0.15 -10.06
CA LEU A 353 -3.70 0.99 -10.38
C LEU A 353 -2.41 0.16 -10.38
N PHE A 354 -1.58 0.33 -11.40
CA PHE A 354 -0.32 -0.38 -11.56
C PHE A 354 0.78 0.61 -11.98
N SER A 355 1.79 0.74 -11.14
CA SER A 355 2.80 1.81 -11.23
C SER A 355 4.18 1.32 -11.71
N ALA A 356 4.31 0.01 -11.99
CA ALA A 356 5.48 -0.62 -12.57
C ALA A 356 5.27 -0.89 -14.06
N GLY A 357 6.30 -0.77 -14.89
CA GLY A 357 6.18 -1.06 -16.31
C GLY A 357 7.10 -0.25 -17.19
N GLY A 358 6.83 -0.30 -18.49
CA GLY A 358 7.56 0.44 -19.51
C GLY A 358 8.31 -0.46 -20.46
N TRP A 359 8.05 -0.28 -21.76
CA TRP A 359 8.58 -1.14 -22.82
C TRP A 359 10.12 -1.09 -22.90
N ASP A 360 10.70 0.08 -22.64
CA ASP A 360 12.14 0.36 -22.60
C ASP A 360 12.66 0.56 -21.17
N ASN A 361 11.91 0.18 -20.12
CA ASN A 361 12.35 0.38 -18.75
C ASN A 361 13.54 -0.55 -18.43
N ASN A 362 14.69 0.02 -18.05
CA ASN A 362 15.92 -0.72 -17.76
C ASN A 362 15.90 -1.37 -16.38
N ASP A 363 14.95 -1.02 -15.52
CA ASP A 363 14.76 -1.65 -14.21
C ASP A 363 14.13 -3.05 -14.36
N LEU A 364 13.52 -3.34 -15.51
CA LEU A 364 12.89 -4.63 -15.80
C LEU A 364 13.85 -5.57 -16.56
N PRO A 365 13.81 -6.89 -16.33
CA PRO A 365 14.37 -7.89 -17.24
C PRO A 365 13.83 -7.74 -18.67
N ILE A 366 14.60 -8.14 -19.69
CA ILE A 366 14.23 -7.92 -21.10
C ILE A 366 12.95 -8.67 -21.52
N ASP A 367 12.69 -9.79 -20.86
CA ASP A 367 11.56 -10.70 -21.06
C ASP A 367 10.44 -10.50 -20.01
N ALA A 368 10.57 -9.49 -19.14
CA ALA A 368 9.58 -9.22 -18.11
C ALA A 368 8.23 -8.83 -18.74
N SER A 369 7.17 -9.53 -18.33
CA SER A 369 5.81 -9.27 -18.83
C SER A 369 5.32 -7.85 -18.53
N TYR A 370 5.91 -7.14 -17.56
CA TYR A 370 5.54 -5.76 -17.21
C TYR A 370 6.01 -4.73 -18.23
N ARG A 371 6.87 -5.10 -19.19
CA ARG A 371 7.26 -4.20 -20.29
C ARG A 371 6.08 -3.77 -21.17
N SER A 372 4.99 -4.52 -21.22
CA SER A 372 3.78 -4.10 -21.93
C SER A 372 2.96 -3.05 -21.19
N VAL A 373 3.26 -2.79 -19.91
CA VAL A 373 2.49 -1.87 -19.07
C VAL A 373 2.93 -0.43 -19.31
N THR A 374 1.97 0.46 -19.50
CA THR A 374 2.14 1.91 -19.31
C THR A 374 2.00 2.18 -17.81
N PRO A 375 3.08 2.47 -17.06
CA PRO A 375 2.98 2.69 -15.63
C PRO A 375 2.19 3.97 -15.35
N MET A 376 1.20 3.87 -14.45
CA MET A 376 0.31 4.98 -14.11
C MET A 376 0.33 5.25 -12.60
N ALA A 377 -0.04 6.47 -12.25
CA ALA A 377 -0.31 6.91 -10.88
C ALA A 377 -1.67 7.63 -10.84
N LEU A 378 -2.15 7.92 -9.63
CA LEU A 378 -3.43 8.59 -9.42
C LEU A 378 -3.28 9.75 -8.43
N THR A 379 -3.76 10.93 -8.79
CA THR A 379 -3.92 12.04 -7.85
C THR A 379 -5.39 12.16 -7.45
N ILE A 380 -5.67 12.09 -6.15
CA ILE A 380 -7.01 12.30 -5.59
C ILE A 380 -7.03 13.64 -4.89
N HIS A 381 -7.85 14.55 -5.37
CA HIS A 381 -8.18 15.79 -4.67
C HIS A 381 -9.40 15.52 -3.80
N HIS A 382 -9.15 15.19 -2.53
CA HIS A 382 -10.21 14.92 -1.58
C HIS A 382 -10.75 16.22 -1.00
N ARG A 383 -12.07 16.39 -1.06
CA ARG A 383 -12.84 17.44 -0.37
C ARG A 383 -14.09 16.80 0.23
N PRO A 384 -14.63 17.36 1.35
CA PRO A 384 -15.82 16.82 2.00
C PRO A 384 -17.06 16.71 1.09
N GLU A 385 -17.21 17.64 0.14
CA GLU A 385 -18.39 17.69 -0.74
C GLU A 385 -18.24 16.88 -2.02
N GLU A 386 -17.05 16.89 -2.62
CA GLU A 386 -16.76 16.16 -3.86
C GLU A 386 -15.27 15.82 -3.93
N SER A 387 -14.97 14.55 -4.10
CA SER A 387 -13.59 14.08 -4.28
C SER A 387 -13.38 13.64 -5.72
N ARG A 388 -12.28 14.09 -6.33
CA ARG A 388 -11.95 13.82 -7.73
C ARG A 388 -10.68 13.01 -7.85
N ALA A 389 -10.64 12.07 -8.78
CA ALA A 389 -9.47 11.25 -9.07
C ALA A 389 -8.97 11.52 -10.49
N VAL A 390 -7.67 11.79 -10.64
CA VAL A 390 -7.03 12.12 -11.92
C VAL A 390 -5.89 11.13 -12.16
N PRO A 391 -6.03 10.18 -13.09
CA PRO A 391 -4.93 9.28 -13.44
C PRO A 391 -3.90 9.98 -14.32
N TRP A 392 -2.64 9.59 -14.24
CA TRP A 392 -1.57 10.17 -15.05
C TRP A 392 -0.43 9.17 -15.30
N PRO A 393 0.25 9.23 -16.46
CA PRO A 393 1.35 8.34 -16.79
C PRO A 393 2.64 8.74 -16.07
N ILE A 394 3.42 7.74 -15.67
CA ILE A 394 4.70 7.92 -14.99
C ILE A 394 5.82 8.04 -16.04
N HIS A 395 6.59 9.13 -15.99
CA HIS A 395 7.65 9.44 -16.94
C HIS A 395 8.99 8.86 -16.49
N TYR A 396 9.11 7.53 -16.53
CA TYR A 396 10.28 6.82 -16.00
C TYR A 396 11.52 6.90 -16.92
N GLN A 397 11.37 7.19 -18.22
CA GLN A 397 12.46 7.02 -19.20
C GLN A 397 13.76 7.76 -18.85
N PRO A 398 13.75 9.00 -18.30
CA PRO A 398 14.99 9.67 -17.91
C PRO A 398 15.81 8.91 -16.86
N PHE A 399 15.18 8.02 -16.08
CA PHE A 399 15.79 7.27 -14.99
C PHE A 399 16.29 5.87 -15.40
N ASN A 400 16.27 5.57 -16.71
CA ASN A 400 16.86 4.35 -17.28
C ASN A 400 18.39 4.33 -17.26
N TYR A 401 19.04 5.44 -16.87
CA TYR A 401 20.48 5.63 -16.99
C TYR A 401 21.09 6.20 -15.71
N ASP A 402 22.38 5.91 -15.51
CA ASP A 402 23.17 6.23 -14.33
C ASP A 402 23.31 7.73 -14.00
N VAL A 403 23.12 8.58 -15.01
CA VAL A 403 23.12 10.05 -14.89
C VAL A 403 21.99 10.57 -14.00
N HIS A 404 20.84 9.88 -13.98
CA HIS A 404 19.67 10.28 -13.17
C HIS A 404 19.21 9.18 -12.22
N ASN A 405 19.83 8.00 -12.25
CA ASN A 405 19.53 6.90 -11.35
C ASN A 405 20.82 6.14 -11.02
N GLY A 406 21.43 6.46 -9.89
CA GLY A 406 22.69 5.87 -9.43
C GLY A 406 22.67 4.33 -9.27
N LEU A 407 21.50 3.69 -9.22
CA LEU A 407 21.39 2.22 -9.16
C LEU A 407 21.86 1.54 -10.45
N HIS A 408 21.87 2.25 -11.57
CA HIS A 408 22.44 1.77 -12.84
C HIS A 408 23.96 1.93 -12.92
N ARG A 409 24.62 2.59 -11.95
CA ARG A 409 26.08 2.68 -11.92
C ARG A 409 26.64 1.29 -11.68
N ALA A 410 27.67 0.93 -12.43
CA ALA A 410 28.49 -0.22 -12.08
C ALA A 410 29.02 -0.01 -10.66
N ALA A 411 28.88 -1.03 -9.81
CA ALA A 411 29.50 -1.00 -8.49
C ALA A 411 30.99 -0.67 -8.68
N PRO A 412 31.57 0.29 -7.95
CA PRO A 412 32.93 0.74 -8.20
C PRO A 412 33.88 -0.46 -8.13
N LEU A 413 34.34 -0.89 -9.30
CA LEU A 413 35.53 -1.71 -9.42
C LEU A 413 36.68 -0.77 -9.09
N LEU A 414 36.99 -0.60 -7.80
CA LEU A 414 38.28 -0.07 -7.45
C LEU A 414 39.30 -1.06 -8.04
N GLU A 415 39.94 -0.66 -9.14
CA GLU A 415 41.15 -1.30 -9.61
C GLU A 415 42.07 -1.44 -8.40
N PHE A 416 42.33 -2.68 -7.99
CA PHE A 416 43.37 -2.97 -7.01
C PHE A 416 44.71 -2.49 -7.59
N ARG A 417 45.08 -1.26 -7.25
CA ARG A 417 46.45 -0.77 -7.35
C ARG A 417 46.92 -0.42 -5.95
N TYR A 418 47.54 -1.43 -5.34
CA TYR A 418 48.49 -1.39 -4.24
C TYR A 418 47.97 -1.04 -2.83
N GLY A 419 48.35 -1.91 -1.88
CA GLY A 419 48.21 -1.75 -0.44
C GLY A 419 48.37 -3.08 0.28
#